data_AF-A0A9E3XY06-F1
#
_entry.id   AF-A0A9E3XY06-F1
#
_cell.length_a   1.000
_cell.length_b   1.000
_cell.length_c   1.000
_cell.angle_alpha   90.00
_cell.angle_beta   90.00
_cell.angle_gamma   90.00
#
_symmetry.space_group_name_H-M   'P 1'
#
loop_
_entity.id
_entity.type
_entity.pdbx_description
1 polymer ?
#
loop_
_entity_poly.entity_id
_entity_poly.type
_entity_poly.pdbx_seq_one_letter_code
_entity_poly.pdbx_strand_id
1 'polypeptide(L)'
;MTTHDHHPPSRPELLEPAHGVSLAQYALVARRMAARGYDPAASAEIAEDLGIPLHTWRLARAEWDHRLTTDPAVAAEFSHHYKHPLR
;
A
#
# COMPACT_ATOMS: atom_id res chain seq x y z
N MET A 1 17.61 -25.29 20.53
CA MET A 1 17.59 -23.88 20.06
C MET A 1 16.25 -23.66 19.42
N THR A 2 15.31 -23.08 20.17
CA THR A 2 13.95 -22.80 19.71
C THR A 2 14.01 -21.69 18.66
N THR A 3 13.50 -21.99 17.47
CA THR A 3 13.21 -21.05 16.40
C THR A 3 12.25 -20.01 16.97
N HIS A 4 12.75 -18.84 17.32
CA HIS A 4 11.91 -17.71 17.74
C HIS A 4 11.37 -17.06 16.46
N ASP A 5 10.37 -17.69 15.87
CA ASP A 5 9.48 -17.05 14.90
C ASP A 5 8.68 -15.97 15.65
N HIS A 6 9.33 -14.84 15.96
CA HIS A 6 8.61 -13.60 16.22
C HIS A 6 8.22 -13.09 14.84
N HIS A 7 7.04 -13.47 14.37
CA HIS A 7 6.23 -12.45 13.72
C HIS A 7 5.96 -11.41 14.83
N PRO A 8 6.59 -10.22 14.82
CA PRO A 8 6.21 -9.19 15.78
C PRO A 8 4.70 -8.96 15.62
N PRO A 9 3.94 -8.73 16.71
CA PRO A 9 2.55 -8.33 16.58
C PRO A 9 2.50 -7.15 15.61
N SER A 10 1.59 -7.24 14.62
CA SER A 10 1.37 -6.21 13.61
C SER A 10 1.45 -4.84 14.26
N ARG A 11 2.48 -4.06 13.94
CA ARG A 11 2.66 -2.76 14.57
C ARG A 11 1.58 -1.84 14.00
N PRO A 12 0.57 -1.40 14.78
CA PRO A 12 -0.57 -0.67 14.24
C PRO A 12 -0.15 0.66 13.58
N GLU A 13 0.96 1.24 14.03
CA GLU A 13 1.64 2.39 13.43
C GLU A 13 2.04 2.18 11.95
N LEU A 14 2.33 0.94 11.54
CA LEU A 14 2.67 0.61 10.15
C LEU A 14 1.45 0.63 9.22
N LEU A 15 0.23 0.61 9.77
CA LEU A 15 -1.02 0.74 9.02
C LEU A 15 -1.50 2.20 8.95
N GLU A 16 -0.84 3.13 9.66
CA GLU A 16 -1.16 4.54 9.56
C GLU A 16 -0.89 5.08 8.14
N PRO A 17 -1.68 6.07 7.66
CA PRO A 17 -1.52 6.63 6.33
C PRO A 17 -0.11 7.15 6.05
N ALA A 18 0.56 6.60 5.04
CA ALA A 18 1.86 7.10 4.58
C ALA A 18 1.66 8.42 3.84
N HIS A 19 2.20 9.52 4.37
CA HIS A 19 2.02 10.87 3.82
C HIS A 19 0.55 11.25 3.55
N GLY A 20 -0.39 10.74 4.34
CA GLY A 20 -1.83 10.98 4.16
C GLY A 20 -2.52 10.06 3.15
N VAL A 21 -1.80 9.10 2.56
CA VAL A 21 -2.37 8.05 1.71
C VAL A 21 -2.56 6.78 2.53
N SER A 22 -3.83 6.42 2.75
CA SER A 22 -4.18 5.17 3.44
C SER A 22 -3.78 3.93 2.65
N LEU A 23 -3.62 2.80 3.34
CA LEU A 23 -3.35 1.51 2.70
C LEU A 23 -4.46 1.11 1.70
N ALA A 24 -5.71 1.47 2.00
CA ALA A 24 -6.85 1.23 1.13
C ALA A 24 -6.76 2.04 -0.18
N GLN A 25 -6.36 3.31 -0.13
CA GLN A 25 -6.11 4.12 -1.33
C GLN A 25 -4.94 3.57 -2.13
N TYR A 26 -3.84 3.17 -1.47
CA TYR A 26 -2.69 2.54 -2.12
C TYR A 26 -3.10 1.27 -2.87
N ALA A 27 -3.85 0.38 -2.22
CA ALA A 27 -4.37 -0.84 -2.81
C ALA A 27 -5.33 -0.58 -3.99
N LEU A 28 -6.16 0.46 -3.90
CA LEU A 28 -7.04 0.88 -5.00
C LEU A 28 -6.24 1.33 -6.24
N VAL A 29 -5.19 2.14 -6.05
CA VAL A 29 -4.28 2.53 -7.13
C VAL A 29 -3.60 1.30 -7.74
N ALA A 30 -3.04 0.42 -6.90
CA ALA A 30 -2.39 -0.81 -7.34
C ALA A 30 -3.31 -1.70 -8.18
N ARG A 31 -4.57 -1.81 -7.78
CA ARG A 31 -5.57 -2.58 -8.53
C ARG A 31 -5.93 -1.94 -9.86
N ARG A 32 -6.10 -0.62 -9.90
CA ARG A 32 -6.33 0.11 -11.16
C ARG A 32 -5.12 0.02 -12.11
N MET A 33 -3.90 -0.02 -11.56
CA MET A 33 -2.69 -0.31 -12.34
C MET A 33 -2.70 -1.73 -12.91
N ALA A 34 -3.17 -2.73 -12.16
CA ALA A 34 -3.25 -4.11 -12.64
C ALA A 34 -4.12 -4.23 -13.91
N ALA A 35 -5.20 -3.43 -14.02
CA ALA A 35 -6.02 -3.33 -15.22
C ALA A 35 -5.29 -2.69 -16.43
N ARG A 36 -4.17 -2.00 -16.18
CA ARG A 36 -3.30 -1.35 -17.18
C ARG A 36 -1.94 -2.05 -17.32
N GLY A 37 -1.81 -3.31 -16.88
CA GLY A 37 -0.57 -4.09 -16.99
C GLY A 37 0.52 -3.74 -15.97
N TYR A 38 0.14 -3.19 -14.81
CA TYR A 38 1.05 -2.75 -13.74
C TYR A 38 2.00 -1.61 -14.15
N ASP A 39 1.58 -0.75 -15.08
CA ASP A 39 2.37 0.40 -15.50
C ASP A 39 2.63 1.37 -14.31
N PRO A 40 3.90 1.54 -13.89
CA PRO A 40 4.25 2.47 -12.83
C PRO A 40 3.97 3.93 -13.20
N ALA A 41 4.01 4.28 -14.48
CA ALA A 41 3.74 5.64 -14.95
C ALA A 41 2.26 5.99 -14.79
N ALA A 42 1.36 5.06 -15.16
CA ALA A 42 -0.08 5.20 -14.94
C ALA A 42 -0.48 5.37 -13.46
N SER A 43 0.36 4.94 -12.51
CA SER A 43 0.10 5.10 -11.07
C SER A 43 -0.13 6.56 -10.66
N ALA A 44 0.59 7.50 -11.29
CA ALA A 44 0.49 8.93 -11.03
C ALA A 44 -0.88 9.47 -11.43
N GLU A 45 -1.30 9.20 -12.68
CA GLU A 45 -2.60 9.62 -13.20
C GLU A 45 -3.75 9.05 -12.37
N ILE A 46 -3.65 7.77 -11.97
CA ILE A 46 -4.67 7.11 -11.15
C ILE A 46 -4.73 7.75 -9.75
N ALA A 47 -3.59 8.07 -9.15
CA ALA A 47 -3.53 8.73 -7.85
C ALA A 47 -4.15 10.13 -7.92
N GLU A 48 -3.86 10.89 -8.99
CA GLU A 48 -4.47 12.21 -9.21
C GLU A 48 -5.99 12.14 -9.40
N ASP A 49 -6.51 11.12 -10.12
CA ASP A 49 -7.95 10.86 -10.25
C ASP A 49 -8.63 10.59 -8.90
N LEU A 50 -7.88 10.07 -7.92
CA LEU A 50 -8.32 9.86 -6.54
C LEU A 50 -8.09 11.09 -5.64
N GLY A 51 -7.65 12.22 -6.21
CA GLY A 51 -7.38 13.46 -5.47
C GLY A 51 -6.06 13.45 -4.69
N ILE A 52 -5.15 12.51 -4.97
CA ILE A 52 -3.85 12.42 -4.32
C ILE A 52 -2.83 13.19 -5.16
N PRO A 53 -2.20 14.25 -4.63
CA PRO A 53 -1.17 14.98 -5.38
C PRO A 53 0.02 14.08 -5.75
N LEU A 54 0.58 14.27 -6.94
CA LEU A 54 1.71 13.46 -7.43
C LEU A 54 2.89 13.39 -6.44
N HIS A 55 3.25 14.53 -5.83
CA HIS A 55 4.35 14.57 -4.86
C HIS A 55 4.04 13.71 -3.63
N THR A 56 2.80 13.76 -3.13
CA THR A 56 2.31 12.94 -2.01
C THR A 56 2.32 11.47 -2.38
N TRP A 57 1.82 11.14 -3.59
CA TRP A 57 1.79 9.77 -4.09
C TRP A 57 3.19 9.14 -4.16
N ARG A 58 4.19 9.86 -4.67
CA ARG A 58 5.56 9.34 -4.79
C ARG A 58 6.19 9.01 -3.44
N LEU A 59 5.98 9.87 -2.45
CA LEU A 59 6.47 9.64 -1.09
C LEU A 59 5.73 8.47 -0.42
N ALA A 60 4.40 8.48 -0.47
CA ALA A 60 3.57 7.42 0.08
C ALA A 60 3.85 6.06 -0.56
N ARG A 61 4.03 5.99 -1.88
CA ARG A 61 4.34 4.76 -2.60
C ARG A 61 5.66 4.16 -2.13
N ALA A 62 6.72 4.96 -2.02
CA ALA A 62 8.02 4.48 -1.57
C ALA A 62 7.94 3.90 -0.15
N GLU A 63 7.18 4.56 0.73
CA GLU A 63 6.96 4.09 2.09
C GLU A 63 6.09 2.82 2.15
N TRP A 64 4.99 2.75 1.39
CA TRP A 64 4.16 1.55 1.31
C TRP A 64 4.93 0.37 0.71
N ASP A 65 5.71 0.56 -0.36
CA ASP A 65 6.55 -0.48 -0.94
C ASP A 65 7.57 -1.01 0.10
N HIS A 66 8.16 -0.11 0.90
CA HIS A 66 9.05 -0.51 1.99
C HIS A 66 8.33 -1.30 3.09
N ARG A 67 7.16 -0.82 3.54
CA ARG A 67 6.36 -1.49 4.59
C ARG A 67 5.85 -2.86 4.14
N LEU A 68 5.37 -2.98 2.90
CA LEU A 68 4.88 -4.24 2.31
C LEU A 68 5.97 -5.30 2.16
N THR A 69 7.21 -4.88 1.93
CA THR A 69 8.35 -5.81 1.78
C THR A 69 8.97 -6.19 3.13
N THR A 70 8.82 -5.33 4.14
CA THR A 70 9.46 -5.51 5.46
C THR A 70 8.51 -6.15 6.48
N ASP A 71 7.21 -5.91 6.37
CA ASP A 71 6.22 -6.35 7.35
C ASP A 71 5.11 -7.21 6.72
N PRO A 72 5.07 -8.52 7.02
CA PRO A 72 4.07 -9.43 6.47
C PRO A 72 2.63 -9.13 6.93
N ALA A 73 2.42 -8.45 8.06
CA ALA A 73 1.07 -8.05 8.47
C ALA A 73 0.54 -6.91 7.61
N VAL A 74 1.39 -5.95 7.23
CA VAL A 74 1.03 -4.91 6.26
C VAL A 74 0.69 -5.53 4.91
N ALA A 75 1.44 -6.55 4.47
CA ALA A 75 1.15 -7.28 3.24
C ALA A 75 -0.20 -8.03 3.29
N ALA A 76 -0.57 -8.58 4.44
CA ALA A 76 -1.87 -9.21 4.66
C ALA A 76 -3.02 -8.20 4.56
N GLU A 77 -2.90 -7.03 5.22
CA GLU A 77 -3.91 -5.97 5.17
C GLU A 77 -4.04 -5.36 3.78
N PHE A 78 -2.92 -5.17 3.07
CA PHE A 78 -2.96 -4.76 1.66
C PHE A 78 -3.75 -5.74 0.81
N SER A 79 -3.48 -7.04 0.98
CA SER A 79 -4.18 -8.10 0.25
C SER A 79 -5.69 -8.08 0.53
N HIS A 80 -6.09 -7.75 1.75
CA HIS A 80 -7.49 -7.56 2.11
C HIS A 80 -8.12 -6.40 1.33
N HIS A 81 -7.54 -5.19 1.39
CA HIS A 81 -8.04 -4.01 0.68
C HIS A 81 -8.02 -4.18 -0.85
N TYR A 82 -7.02 -4.87 -1.39
CA TYR A 82 -6.91 -5.14 -2.82
C TYR A 82 -8.08 -6.01 -3.32
N LYS A 83 -8.44 -7.04 -2.54
CA LYS A 83 -9.57 -7.94 -2.83
C LYS A 83 -10.92 -7.29 -2.55
N HIS A 84 -10.99 -6.46 -1.50
CA HIS A 84 -12.19 -5.78 -1.02
C HIS A 84 -12.01 -4.27 -1.12
N PRO A 85 -12.16 -3.69 -2.33
CA PRO A 85 -11.94 -2.28 -2.55
C PRO A 85 -13.01 -1.47 -1.83
N LEU A 86 -12.68 -0.22 -1.50
CA LEU A 86 -13.68 0.76 -1.06
C LEU A 86 -14.77 0.88 -2.14
N ARG A 87 -16.04 0.83 -1.73
CA ARG A 87 -17.22 0.96 -2.60
C ARG A 87 -17.51 2.41 -2.93
#